data_AF-A0A8C4R4X6-F1
#
_entry.id   AF-A0A8C4R4X6-F1
#
_cell.length_a   1.000
_cell.length_b   1.000
_cell.length_c   1.000
_cell.angle_alpha   90.00
_cell.angle_beta   90.00
_cell.angle_gamma   90.00
#
_symmetry.space_group_name_H-M   'P 1'
#
loop_
_entity.id
_entity.type
_entity.pdbx_description
1 polymer ?
#
loop_
_entity_poly.entity_id
_entity_poly.type
_entity_poly.pdbx_seq_one_letter_code
_entity_poly.pdbx_strand_id
1 'polypeptide(L)'
;MVLICFQENSPTVVGDSSSDPALMRILDAEKVKEPEYRVWNHVRVVLDKLEEEGYSVISMTTVEKTIVWCLHKPYLTENLHMKDQLPEIL
;
A
#
# COMPACT_ATOMS: atom_id res chain seq x y z
N MET A 1 5.35 -1.10 2.81
CA MET A 1 5.42 -1.58 1.42
C MET A 1 4.15 -2.38 1.16
N VAL A 2 3.50 -2.21 0.02
CA VAL A 2 2.30 -2.97 -0.38
C VAL A 2 2.55 -3.58 -1.77
N LEU A 3 2.13 -4.83 -1.96
CA LEU A 3 2.14 -5.51 -3.25
C LEU A 3 0.70 -5.71 -3.72
N ILE A 4 0.44 -5.31 -4.96
CA ILE A 4 -0.85 -5.51 -5.60
C ILE A 4 -0.67 -6.46 -6.77
N CYS A 5 -1.50 -7.49 -6.86
CA CYS A 5 -1.47 -8.44 -7.97
C CYS A 5 -2.77 -8.38 -8.76
N PHE A 6 -2.67 -8.16 -10.07
CA PHE A 6 -3.78 -8.24 -11.00
C PHE A 6 -3.65 -9.45 -11.91
N GLN A 7 -4.75 -10.16 -12.08
CA GLN A 7 -4.91 -11.20 -13.09
C GLN A 7 -6.24 -10.97 -13.82
N GLU A 8 -6.21 -11.13 -15.14
CA GLU A 8 -7.39 -10.94 -15.98
C GLU A 8 -8.56 -11.83 -15.49
N ASN A 9 -9.76 -11.24 -15.38
CA ASN A 9 -10.98 -11.88 -14.88
C ASN A 9 -10.90 -12.42 -13.44
N SER A 10 -10.01 -11.89 -12.60
CA SER A 10 -9.88 -12.26 -11.19
C SER A 10 -9.88 -11.01 -10.28
N PRO A 11 -10.28 -11.15 -9.01
CA PRO A 11 -10.12 -10.09 -8.03
C PRO A 11 -8.65 -9.67 -7.91
N THR A 12 -8.42 -8.38 -7.72
CA THR A 12 -7.11 -7.82 -7.41
C THR A 12 -6.72 -8.25 -5.99
N VAL A 13 -5.55 -8.88 -5.83
CA VAL A 13 -4.99 -9.17 -4.50
C VAL A 13 -4.26 -7.92 -4.01
N VAL A 14 -4.56 -7.48 -2.79
CA VAL A 14 -4.08 -6.20 -2.24
C VAL A 14 -3.33 -6.32 -0.91
N GLY A 15 -3.27 -7.51 -0.34
CA GLY A 15 -2.59 -7.74 0.92
C GLY A 15 -2.61 -9.20 1.34
N ASP A 16 -1.89 -9.46 2.43
CA ASP A 16 -1.74 -10.74 3.09
C ASP A 16 -2.21 -10.69 4.55
N SER A 17 -1.99 -11.76 5.33
CA SER A 17 -2.41 -11.86 6.73
C SER A 17 -1.73 -10.85 7.66
N SER A 18 -0.60 -10.27 7.26
CA SER A 18 0.15 -9.27 8.04
C SER A 18 -0.14 -7.83 7.60
N SER A 19 -1.01 -7.67 6.59
CA SER A 19 -1.40 -6.36 6.08
C SER A 19 -2.25 -5.58 7.08
N ASP A 20 -2.08 -4.25 7.09
CA ASP A 20 -2.81 -3.35 7.98
C ASP A 20 -4.33 -3.48 7.77
N PRO A 21 -5.10 -3.96 8.76
CA PRO A 21 -6.54 -4.12 8.63
C PRO A 21 -7.31 -2.81 8.40
N ALA A 22 -6.76 -1.66 8.78
CA ALA A 22 -7.37 -0.36 8.48
C ALA A 22 -7.23 -0.02 7.00
N LEU A 23 -6.04 -0.22 6.43
CA LEU A 23 -5.81 -0.05 5.00
C LEU A 23 -6.67 -0.99 4.16
N MET A 24 -6.77 -2.28 4.55
CA MET A 24 -7.61 -3.25 3.83
C MET A 24 -9.09 -2.83 3.80
N ARG A 25 -9.58 -2.17 4.87
CA ARG A 25 -10.94 -1.59 4.91
C ARG A 25 -11.10 -0.41 3.95
N ILE A 26 -10.12 0.50 3.87
CA ILE A 26 -10.14 1.64 2.91
C ILE A 26 -10.21 1.14 1.47
N LEU A 27 -9.52 0.03 1.17
CA LEU A 27 -9.52 -0.59 -0.15
C LEU A 27 -10.82 -1.36 -0.47
N ASP A 28 -11.76 -1.47 0.46
CA ASP A 28 -12.94 -2.34 0.38
C ASP A 28 -12.56 -3.82 0.11
N ALA A 29 -11.45 -4.27 0.72
CA ALA A 29 -10.93 -5.61 0.52
C ALA A 29 -11.64 -6.62 1.43
N GLU A 30 -12.03 -7.75 0.86
CA GLU A 30 -12.59 -8.88 1.58
C GLU A 30 -11.50 -9.89 1.92
N LYS A 31 -11.56 -10.45 3.14
CA LYS A 31 -10.71 -11.60 3.51
C LYS A 31 -11.38 -12.87 2.99
N VAL A 32 -11.01 -13.30 1.79
CA VAL A 32 -11.67 -14.41 1.08
C VAL A 32 -11.19 -15.78 1.60
N LYS A 33 -9.90 -15.91 1.88
CA LYS A 33 -9.27 -17.09 2.50
C LYS A 33 -7.88 -16.71 2.96
N GLU A 34 -7.43 -17.21 4.11
CA GLU A 34 -6.03 -17.03 4.50
C GLU A 34 -5.12 -17.62 3.41
N PRO A 35 -4.11 -16.86 2.94
CA PRO A 35 -3.55 -15.65 3.56
C PRO A 35 -3.95 -14.31 2.91
N GLU A 36 -4.90 -14.20 1.96
CA GLU A 36 -4.99 -13.03 1.06
C GLU A 36 -6.23 -12.13 1.25
N TYR A 37 -6.03 -10.83 1.08
CA TYR A 37 -7.08 -9.82 0.90
C TYR A 37 -7.30 -9.53 -0.59
N ARG A 38 -8.57 -9.49 -1.00
CA ARG A 38 -8.97 -9.33 -2.40
C ARG A 38 -10.03 -8.26 -2.58
N VAL A 39 -9.98 -7.56 -3.71
CA VAL A 39 -10.98 -6.56 -4.11
C VAL A 39 -11.38 -6.78 -5.56
N TRP A 40 -12.67 -6.68 -5.86
CA TRP A 40 -13.19 -6.81 -7.24
C TRP A 40 -13.00 -5.56 -8.09
N ASN A 41 -12.53 -4.46 -7.49
CA ASN A 41 -12.23 -3.23 -8.19
C ASN A 41 -11.06 -3.42 -9.16
N HIS A 42 -11.11 -2.69 -10.28
CA HIS A 42 -10.01 -2.62 -11.24
C HIS A 42 -8.76 -2.08 -10.56
N VAL A 43 -7.58 -2.61 -10.91
CA VAL A 43 -6.31 -2.24 -10.27
C VAL A 43 -6.05 -0.72 -10.25
N ARG A 44 -6.43 -0.01 -11.32
CA ARG A 44 -6.38 1.46 -11.37
C ARG A 44 -7.09 2.12 -10.17
N VAL A 45 -8.30 1.67 -9.82
CA VAL A 45 -9.07 2.21 -8.69
C VAL A 45 -8.37 1.94 -7.36
N VAL A 46 -7.71 0.78 -7.24
CA VAL A 46 -6.92 0.44 -6.05
C VAL A 46 -5.69 1.35 -5.93
N LEU A 47 -5.01 1.60 -7.06
CA LEU A 47 -3.86 2.51 -7.10
C LEU A 47 -4.27 3.95 -6.75
N ASP A 48 -5.40 4.44 -7.28
CA ASP A 48 -5.94 5.77 -6.98
C ASP A 48 -6.19 5.92 -5.46
N LYS A 49 -6.83 4.94 -4.81
CA LYS A 49 -7.04 4.94 -3.34
C LYS A 49 -5.74 4.89 -2.55
N LEU A 50 -4.75 4.14 -3.01
CA LEU A 50 -3.46 4.03 -2.34
C LEU A 50 -2.65 5.33 -2.45
N GLU A 51 -2.79 6.06 -3.56
CA GLU A 51 -2.21 7.39 -3.73
C GLU A 51 -2.81 8.39 -2.71
N GLU A 52 -4.13 8.38 -2.51
CA GLU A 52 -4.79 9.18 -1.47
C GLU A 52 -4.27 8.86 -0.06
N GLU A 53 -3.93 7.60 0.20
CA GLU A 53 -3.30 7.15 1.44
C GLU A 53 -1.79 7.45 1.52
N GLY A 54 -1.19 8.11 0.52
CA GLY A 54 0.21 8.52 0.49
C GLY A 54 1.19 7.44 0.04
N TYR A 55 0.72 6.37 -0.60
CA TYR A 55 1.58 5.41 -1.27
C TYR A 55 1.93 5.90 -2.69
N SER A 56 3.13 5.55 -3.15
CA SER A 56 3.54 5.76 -4.54
C SER A 56 4.01 4.44 -5.14
N VAL A 57 3.72 4.24 -6.44
CA VAL A 57 4.25 3.10 -7.19
C VAL A 57 5.77 3.26 -7.34
N ILE A 58 6.50 2.25 -6.88
CA ILE A 58 7.97 2.17 -6.97
C ILE A 58 8.38 1.32 -8.17
N SER A 59 7.64 0.25 -8.43
CA SER A 59 7.89 -0.62 -9.58
C SER A 59 6.64 -1.36 -10.00
N MET A 60 6.66 -1.82 -11.25
CA MET A 60 5.68 -2.73 -11.82
C MET A 60 6.45 -3.84 -12.54
N THR A 61 6.04 -5.09 -12.35
CA THR A 61 6.58 -6.24 -13.06
C THR A 61 5.46 -7.18 -13.48
N THR A 62 5.75 -8.07 -14.42
CA THR A 62 4.84 -9.14 -14.82
C THR A 62 5.48 -10.48 -14.49
N VAL A 63 4.74 -11.34 -13.79
CA VAL A 63 5.12 -12.72 -13.50
C VAL A 63 4.05 -13.62 -14.11
N GLU A 64 4.42 -14.32 -15.18
CA GLU A 64 3.50 -15.13 -15.99
C GLU A 64 2.30 -14.33 -16.52
N LYS A 65 1.09 -14.58 -15.96
CA LYS A 65 -0.17 -13.91 -16.30
C LYS A 65 -0.60 -12.88 -15.26
N THR A 66 0.29 -12.57 -14.32
CA THR A 66 0.01 -11.68 -13.19
C THR A 66 0.87 -10.43 -13.32
N ILE A 67 0.25 -9.26 -13.21
CA ILE A 67 0.96 -7.99 -13.08
C ILE A 67 1.04 -7.65 -11.60
N VAL A 68 2.24 -7.30 -11.13
CA VAL A 68 2.52 -6.97 -9.74
C VAL A 68 3.00 -5.52 -9.65
N TRP A 69 2.39 -4.73 -8.78
CA TRP A 69 2.85 -3.39 -8.43
C TRP A 69 3.44 -3.39 -7.02
N CYS A 70 4.62 -2.80 -6.88
CA CYS A 70 5.22 -2.50 -5.59
C CYS A 70 5.01 -1.04 -5.24
N LEU A 71 4.41 -0.79 -4.08
CA LEU A 71 4.12 0.55 -3.58
C LEU A 71 4.79 0.80 -2.23
N HIS A 72 5.19 2.05 -2.01
CA HIS A 72 5.79 2.51 -0.78
C HIS A 72 5.15 3.81 -0.31
N LYS A 73 4.82 3.86 0.99
CA LYS A 73 4.45 5.06 1.72
C LYS A 73 5.63 5.42 2.62
N PRO A 74 6.29 6.57 2.41
CA PRO A 74 7.36 7.04 3.29
C PRO A 74 6.88 7.16 4.73
N TYR A 75 7.76 6.84 5.69
CA TYR A 75 7.49 7.17 7.07
C TYR A 75 7.53 8.70 7.23
N LEU A 76 6.46 9.30 7.74
CA LEU A 76 6.47 10.72 8.08
C LEU A 76 7.44 10.91 9.25
N THR A 77 8.61 11.49 8.98
CA THR A 77 9.50 11.98 10.04
C THR A 77 8.98 13.32 10.54
N GLU A 78 7.85 13.32 11.23
CA GLU A 78 7.53 14.42 12.13
C GLU A 78 8.55 14.36 13.28
N ASN A 79 9.37 15.41 13.44
CA ASN A 79 10.30 15.68 14.57
C ASN A 79 11.83 15.56 14.39
N LEU A 80 12.41 15.62 13.18
CA LEU A 80 13.88 15.79 13.05
C LEU A 80 14.38 17.25 13.03
N HIS A 81 13.50 18.25 12.95
CA HIS A 81 13.89 19.68 12.93
C HIS A 81 13.78 20.40 14.29
N MET A 82 13.47 19.70 15.38
CA MET A 82 13.30 20.34 16.71
C MET A 82 14.53 20.20 17.64
N LYS A 83 15.64 19.60 17.18
CA LYS A 83 16.86 19.43 18.01
C LYS A 83 17.91 20.55 17.85
N ASP A 84 17.77 21.43 16.86
CA ASP A 84 18.72 22.52 16.59
C ASP A 84 18.28 23.89 17.17
N GLN A 85 17.35 23.87 18.13
CA GLN A 85 16.82 25.06 18.81
C GLN A 85 16.88 24.88 20.34
N LEU A 86 18.03 24.47 20.87
CA LEU A 86 18.36 24.72 22.28
C LEU A 86 19.26 25.96 22.31
N PRO A 87 18.87 27.06 22.98
CA PRO A 87 19.78 28.17 23.17
C PRO A 87 20.95 27.68 24.02
N GLU A 88 22.19 27.97 23.59
CA GLU A 88 23.36 27.88 24.46
C GLU A 88 23.09 28.78 25.67
N ILE A 89 22.82 28.15 26.81
CA ILE A 89 22.69 28.86 28.09
C ILE A 89 24.13 29.19 28.51
N LEU A 90 24.47 30.48 28.41
CA LEU A 90 25.62 31.12 29.08
C LEU A 90 25.49 31.05 30.61
#